data_AF-N1QUH5-F1
#
_entry.id   AF-N1QUH5-F1
#
_cell.length_a   1.000
_cell.length_b   1.000
_cell.length_c   1.000
_cell.angle_alpha   90.00
_cell.angle_beta   90.00
_cell.angle_gamma   90.00
#
_symmetry.space_group_name_H-M   'P 1'
#
loop_
_entity.id
_entity.type
_entity.pdbx_description
1 polymer ?
#
loop_
_entity_poly.entity_id
_entity_poly.type
_entity_poly.pdbx_seq_one_letter_code
_entity_poly.pdbx_strand_id
1 'polypeptide(L)'
;MEEDTTIQFVPTGAERDLVDRFFSLGCRHGLALIYLRKRLQLLVWDPVTGDQHHIAVPPGFDTETSPISGAVFRSAGDVQHFHLALVGSSERQITQAVARVYSSETGVWGNLITAPLQSEGAAHFRIAVSTIKPAVLVGGSLYWLLDGSSGGILEFDMDRQRLAVIPMPVNDLRFFQFSMIRADGGGFGLLVLSGSSAQFWKRRTNCDGVASWVLGRTIEIDKLLHCEPESNGSQLILGFAEDNNVVLFWTIDGPVMLQLESLQSEKVLGTKIMSHYHSFESVYTTGVWNYTLVADAEMDFFAVGSSILYAVLALALVISQLA
;
A
#
# COMPACT_ATOMS: atom_id res chain seq x y z
N MET A 1 -3.50 -34.54 -22.93
CA MET A 1 -3.04 -35.04 -21.63
C MET A 1 -1.73 -34.35 -21.37
N GLU A 2 -1.80 -33.17 -20.77
CA GLU A 2 -0.64 -32.37 -20.38
C GLU A 2 -0.65 -32.35 -18.86
N GLU A 3 0.49 -32.71 -18.28
CA GLU A 3 0.68 -32.92 -16.85
C GLU A 3 0.52 -31.61 -16.09
N ASP A 4 -0.54 -31.59 -15.28
CA ASP A 4 -0.86 -30.58 -14.29
C ASP A 4 0.26 -30.55 -13.24
N THR A 5 1.27 -29.69 -13.44
CA THR A 5 2.40 -29.59 -12.53
C THR A 5 2.01 -28.68 -11.36
N THR A 6 1.20 -29.23 -10.46
CA THR A 6 0.84 -28.58 -9.20
C THR A 6 2.08 -28.48 -8.31
N ILE A 7 2.66 -27.29 -8.15
CA ILE A 7 3.71 -27.07 -7.15
C ILE A 7 3.05 -27.04 -5.77
N GLN A 8 3.06 -28.18 -5.09
CA GLN A 8 2.59 -28.32 -3.72
C GLN A 8 3.69 -27.90 -2.75
N PHE A 9 3.38 -26.94 -1.88
CA PHE A 9 4.19 -26.65 -0.70
C PHE A 9 3.88 -27.71 0.36
N VAL A 10 4.80 -28.65 0.61
CA VAL A 10 4.73 -29.55 1.77
C VAL A 10 5.71 -29.02 2.81
N PRO A 11 5.24 -28.46 3.96
CA PRO A 11 6.14 -28.14 5.06
C PRO A 11 6.70 -29.45 5.62
N THR A 12 7.93 -29.79 5.27
CA THR A 12 8.69 -30.84 5.96
C THR A 12 9.14 -30.27 7.30
N GLY A 13 8.40 -30.59 8.36
CA GLY A 13 8.80 -30.28 9.73
C GLY A 13 7.59 -30.13 10.64
N ALA A 14 7.37 -31.13 11.47
CA ALA A 14 6.35 -31.10 12.50
C ALA A 14 6.71 -30.05 13.57
N GLU A 15 6.14 -28.86 13.50
CA GLU A 15 6.00 -27.99 14.66
C GLU A 15 4.71 -27.18 14.55
N ARG A 16 3.71 -27.61 15.33
CA ARG A 16 2.45 -26.92 15.56
C ARG A 16 2.71 -25.72 16.47
N ASP A 17 3.28 -24.64 15.93
CA ASP A 17 3.32 -23.36 16.63
C ASP A 17 2.51 -22.31 15.85
N LEU A 18 1.34 -22.02 16.43
CA LEU A 18 0.58 -20.76 16.36
C LEU A 18 0.98 -19.79 15.24
N VAL A 19 0.23 -19.83 14.13
CA VAL A 19 0.17 -18.87 13.00
C VAL A 19 0.97 -17.58 13.24
N ASP A 20 2.09 -17.42 12.53
CA ASP A 20 2.82 -16.15 12.41
C ASP A 20 1.83 -15.08 11.90
N ARG A 21 1.67 -13.96 12.64
CA ARG A 21 0.92 -12.81 12.12
C ARG A 21 1.79 -12.11 11.08
N PHE A 22 1.39 -12.20 9.83
CA PHE A 22 2.01 -11.51 8.70
C PHE A 22 1.16 -10.31 8.29
N PHE A 23 1.81 -9.24 7.84
CA PHE A 23 1.15 -8.05 7.30
C PHE A 23 1.69 -7.78 5.90
N SER A 24 0.81 -7.61 4.91
CA SER A 24 1.20 -7.11 3.60
C SER A 24 1.53 -5.62 3.71
N LEU A 25 2.72 -5.23 3.26
CA LEU A 25 3.12 -3.82 3.19
C LEU A 25 2.97 -3.24 1.77
N GLY A 26 2.57 -4.08 0.82
CA GLY A 26 2.33 -3.72 -0.57
C GLY A 26 3.23 -4.47 -1.56
N CYS A 27 2.98 -4.20 -2.83
CA CYS A 27 3.73 -4.76 -3.95
C CYS A 27 4.22 -3.61 -4.84
N ARG A 28 5.44 -3.72 -5.37
CA ARG A 28 6.00 -2.75 -6.32
C ARG A 28 7.12 -3.36 -7.16
N HIS A 29 7.19 -2.99 -8.43
CA HIS A 29 8.20 -3.48 -9.38
C HIS A 29 8.30 -5.01 -9.43
N GLY A 30 7.17 -5.73 -9.37
CA GLY A 30 7.15 -7.20 -9.35
C GLY A 30 7.59 -7.86 -8.04
N LEU A 31 7.82 -7.10 -6.97
CA LEU A 31 8.18 -7.62 -5.65
C LEU A 31 7.05 -7.42 -4.65
N ALA A 32 6.76 -8.43 -3.85
CA ALA A 32 5.87 -8.36 -2.70
C ALA A 32 6.67 -8.13 -1.42
N LEU A 33 6.20 -7.24 -0.55
CA LEU A 33 6.79 -6.98 0.76
C LEU A 33 5.84 -7.42 1.87
N ILE A 34 6.32 -8.32 2.72
CA ILE A 34 5.56 -8.90 3.82
C ILE A 34 6.32 -8.71 5.13
N TYR A 35 5.65 -8.22 6.17
CA TYR A 35 6.21 -8.10 7.50
C TYR A 35 5.83 -9.29 8.38
N LEU A 36 6.84 -10.01 8.87
CA LEU A 36 6.73 -11.16 9.78
C LEU A 36 6.93 -10.69 11.22
N ARG A 37 5.84 -10.26 11.87
CA ARG A 37 5.91 -9.54 13.15
C ARG A 37 6.58 -10.34 14.28
N LYS A 38 6.28 -11.63 14.43
CA LYS A 38 6.88 -12.45 15.50
C LYS A 38 8.39 -12.65 15.33
N ARG A 39 8.87 -12.65 14.09
CA ARG A 39 10.28 -12.83 13.74
C ARG A 39 11.05 -11.52 13.66
N LEU A 40 10.34 -10.37 13.69
CA LEU A 40 10.89 -9.05 13.42
C LEU A 40 11.69 -9.03 12.10
N GLN A 41 11.08 -9.61 11.05
CA GLN A 41 11.69 -9.76 9.74
C GLN A 41 10.77 -9.22 8.63
N LEU A 42 11.39 -8.68 7.59
CA LEU A 42 10.75 -8.28 6.35
C LEU A 42 11.11 -9.32 5.29
N LEU A 43 10.09 -9.92 4.68
CA LEU A 43 10.23 -10.81 3.54
C LEU A 43 9.97 -10.02 2.27
N VAL A 44 10.99 -9.93 1.42
CA VAL A 44 10.84 -9.49 0.03
C VAL A 44 10.75 -10.74 -0.83
N TRP A 45 9.63 -10.89 -1.53
CA TRP A 45 9.35 -12.06 -2.34
C TRP A 45 9.15 -11.65 -3.80
N ASP A 46 9.88 -12.29 -4.71
CA ASP A 46 9.63 -12.27 -6.14
C ASP A 46 8.74 -13.48 -6.48
N PRO A 47 7.44 -13.29 -6.76
CA PRO A 47 6.55 -14.39 -7.03
C PRO A 47 6.74 -14.98 -8.43
N VAL A 48 7.48 -14.31 -9.33
CA VAL A 48 7.76 -14.81 -10.68
C VAL A 48 8.92 -15.80 -10.65
N THR A 49 10.03 -15.43 -9.98
CA THR A 49 11.19 -16.32 -9.86
C THR A 49 11.09 -17.27 -8.68
N GLY A 50 10.27 -16.93 -7.69
CA GLY A 50 10.19 -17.62 -6.40
C GLY A 50 11.25 -17.15 -5.40
N ASP A 51 12.10 -16.18 -5.76
CA ASP A 51 13.20 -15.71 -4.92
C ASP A 51 12.70 -15.01 -3.66
N GLN A 52 13.31 -15.32 -2.51
CA GLN A 52 12.92 -14.81 -1.21
C GLN A 52 14.12 -14.23 -0.47
N HIS A 53 13.97 -13.00 0.00
CA HIS A 53 14.96 -12.31 0.83
C HIS A 53 14.37 -12.00 2.20
N HIS A 54 14.90 -12.67 3.23
CA HIS A 54 14.56 -12.42 4.62
C HIS A 54 15.52 -11.39 5.22
N ILE A 55 14.98 -10.23 5.61
CA ILE A 55 15.75 -9.09 6.09
C ILE A 55 15.34 -8.82 7.53
N ALA A 56 16.30 -8.81 8.46
CA ALA A 56 16.02 -8.45 9.85
C ALA A 56 15.67 -6.95 9.95
N VAL A 57 14.67 -6.62 10.78
CA VAL A 57 14.36 -5.23 11.12
C VAL A 57 15.56 -4.62 11.87
N PRO A 58 16.07 -3.45 11.43
CA PRO A 58 17.23 -2.82 12.05
C PRO A 58 16.84 -2.17 13.40
N PRO A 59 17.82 -1.92 14.29
CA PRO A 59 17.57 -1.23 15.55
C PRO A 59 17.13 0.24 15.32
N GLY A 60 16.39 0.82 16.27
CA GLY A 60 15.89 2.19 16.21
C GLY A 60 14.39 2.33 16.00
N PHE A 61 13.68 1.22 15.77
CA PHE A 61 12.24 1.18 15.54
C PHE A 61 11.51 0.63 16.78
N ASP A 62 10.43 1.29 17.19
CA ASP A 62 9.50 0.78 18.20
C ASP A 62 8.58 -0.27 17.56
N THR A 63 9.03 -1.53 17.53
CA THR A 63 8.26 -2.65 16.96
C THR A 63 7.26 -3.28 17.92
N GLU A 64 7.39 -2.99 19.21
CA GLU A 64 6.55 -3.55 20.27
C GLU A 64 5.21 -2.83 20.33
N THR A 65 5.26 -1.50 20.37
CA THR A 65 4.10 -0.67 20.70
C THR A 65 3.59 0.18 19.55
N SER A 66 4.31 0.24 18.43
CA SER A 66 3.92 0.96 17.23
C SER A 66 4.00 0.06 15.98
N PRO A 67 3.07 0.23 15.02
CA PRO A 67 3.21 -0.41 13.72
C PRO A 67 4.42 0.12 12.95
N ILE A 68 4.99 -0.74 12.10
CA ILE A 68 5.98 -0.35 11.09
C ILE A 68 5.38 -0.59 9.70
N SER A 69 5.81 0.23 8.74
CA SER A 69 5.44 0.07 7.34
C SER A 69 6.68 0.18 6.46
N GLY A 70 6.55 -0.18 5.20
CA GLY A 70 7.68 -0.19 4.29
C GLY A 70 7.27 -0.26 2.85
N ALA A 71 8.26 -0.11 1.98
CA ALA A 71 8.10 -0.12 0.55
C ALA A 71 9.37 -0.66 -0.11
N VAL A 72 9.20 -1.66 -0.96
CA VAL A 72 10.25 -2.13 -1.87
C VAL A 72 10.22 -1.28 -3.13
N PHE A 73 11.39 -1.08 -3.74
CA PHE A 73 11.52 -0.45 -5.04
C PHE A 73 12.83 -0.87 -5.73
N ARG A 74 12.87 -0.79 -7.06
CA ARG A 74 14.08 -0.99 -7.85
C ARG A 74 14.50 0.37 -8.42
N SER A 75 15.81 0.57 -8.58
CA SER A 75 16.33 1.74 -9.29
C SER A 75 16.00 1.64 -10.78
N ALA A 76 15.88 2.77 -11.48
CA ALA A 76 15.57 2.77 -12.89
C ALA A 76 16.60 1.96 -13.70
N GLY A 77 16.14 0.93 -14.42
CA GLY A 77 16.99 0.05 -15.23
C GLY A 77 17.67 -1.08 -14.45
N ASP A 78 17.52 -1.14 -13.13
CA ASP A 78 18.02 -2.24 -12.32
C ASP A 78 16.95 -3.33 -12.18
N VAL A 79 17.28 -4.52 -12.67
CA VAL A 79 16.40 -5.70 -12.61
C VAL A 79 16.85 -6.69 -11.53
N GLN A 80 18.08 -6.57 -11.03
CA GLN A 80 18.67 -7.53 -10.10
C GLN A 80 18.56 -7.04 -8.66
N HIS A 81 18.88 -5.77 -8.41
CA HIS A 81 18.90 -5.23 -7.07
C HIS A 81 17.65 -4.41 -6.77
N PHE A 82 17.16 -4.59 -5.56
CA PHE A 82 16.10 -3.80 -4.96
C PHE A 82 16.61 -3.03 -3.74
N HIS A 83 15.86 -2.00 -3.40
CA HIS A 83 15.93 -1.25 -2.16
C HIS A 83 14.65 -1.45 -1.37
N LEU A 84 14.76 -1.33 -0.04
CA LEU A 84 13.62 -1.40 0.88
C LEU A 84 13.68 -0.21 1.82
N ALA A 85 12.72 0.69 1.70
CA ALA A 85 12.50 1.75 2.70
C ALA A 85 11.59 1.20 3.81
N LEU A 86 12.04 1.33 5.06
CA LEU A 86 11.27 1.00 6.25
C LEU A 86 11.02 2.28 7.04
N VAL A 87 9.78 2.46 7.49
CA VAL A 87 9.32 3.61 8.28
C VAL A 87 8.56 3.16 9.52
N GLY A 88 8.64 3.96 10.59
CA GLY A 88 7.93 3.67 11.83
C GLY A 88 8.19 4.72 12.89
N SER A 89 7.86 4.40 14.14
CA SER A 89 8.13 5.25 15.30
C SER A 89 9.50 4.95 15.91
N SER A 90 10.14 5.98 16.46
CA SER A 90 11.42 5.84 17.18
C SER A 90 11.23 5.08 18.48
N GLU A 91 12.10 4.10 18.74
CA GLU A 91 12.20 3.42 20.05
C GLU A 91 12.59 4.38 21.19
N ARG A 92 13.29 5.47 20.86
CA ARG A 92 13.85 6.43 21.83
C ARG A 92 12.89 7.56 22.15
N GLN A 93 12.11 7.98 21.17
CA GLN A 93 11.27 9.17 21.26
C GLN A 93 9.96 8.94 20.51
N ILE A 94 8.89 8.64 21.26
CA ILE A 94 7.57 8.27 20.73
C ILE A 94 7.02 9.32 19.73
N THR A 95 7.40 10.58 19.86
CA THR A 95 6.98 11.69 18.99
C THR A 95 7.85 11.87 17.75
N GLN A 96 8.62 10.86 17.36
CA GLN A 96 9.56 10.94 16.24
C GLN A 96 9.33 9.79 15.26
N ALA A 97 9.15 10.13 13.99
CA ALA A 97 9.17 9.16 12.90
C ALA A 97 10.61 8.84 12.54
N VAL A 98 10.87 7.57 12.23
CA VAL A 98 12.17 7.07 11.80
C VAL A 98 12.05 6.35 10.47
N ALA A 99 13.12 6.42 9.68
CA ALA A 99 13.25 5.67 8.45
C ALA A 99 14.66 5.12 8.28
N ARG A 100 14.76 4.00 7.56
CA ARG A 100 16.01 3.46 7.03
C ARG A 100 15.77 2.84 5.66
N VAL A 101 16.82 2.83 4.85
CA VAL A 101 16.81 2.18 3.53
C VAL A 101 17.79 1.01 3.54
N TYR A 102 17.32 -0.16 3.15
CA TYR A 102 18.15 -1.34 2.88
C TYR A 102 18.49 -1.40 1.40
N SER A 103 19.73 -1.81 1.08
CA SER A 103 20.17 -2.10 -0.28
C SER A 103 20.48 -3.60 -0.40
N SER A 104 19.84 -4.27 -1.35
CA SER A 104 20.10 -5.70 -1.61
C SER A 104 21.46 -5.96 -2.25
N GLU A 105 22.03 -4.98 -2.95
CA GLU A 105 23.38 -5.07 -3.55
C GLU A 105 24.45 -5.18 -2.46
N THR A 106 24.35 -4.35 -1.42
CA THR A 106 25.32 -4.27 -0.34
C THR A 106 24.96 -5.15 0.85
N GLY A 107 23.69 -5.56 0.96
CA GLY A 107 23.18 -6.36 2.06
C GLY A 107 23.09 -5.60 3.39
N VAL A 108 23.13 -4.26 3.37
CA VAL A 108 23.16 -3.44 4.58
C VAL A 108 22.04 -2.40 4.63
N TRP A 109 21.65 -2.08 5.87
CA TRP A 109 20.81 -0.92 6.18
C TRP A 109 21.65 0.36 6.20
N GLY A 110 21.14 1.41 5.57
CA GLY A 110 21.70 2.75 5.63
C GLY A 110 21.48 3.43 6.98
N ASN A 111 21.80 4.73 7.01
CA ASN A 111 21.73 5.55 8.21
C ASN A 111 20.30 5.72 8.71
N LEU A 112 20.17 5.92 10.02
CA LEU A 112 18.89 6.25 10.65
C LEU A 112 18.50 7.69 10.29
N ILE A 113 17.33 7.84 9.67
CA ILE A 113 16.74 9.12 9.32
C ILE A 113 15.60 9.37 10.29
N THR A 114 15.48 10.60 10.77
CA THR A 114 14.49 10.92 11.81
C THR A 114 13.81 12.26 11.51
N ALA A 115 12.51 12.35 11.80
CA ALA A 115 11.78 13.61 11.77
C ALA A 115 10.80 13.72 12.94
N PRO A 116 10.60 14.92 13.53
CA PRO A 116 9.61 15.13 14.56
C PRO A 116 8.19 14.96 13.97
N LEU A 117 7.35 14.19 14.64
CA LEU A 117 5.91 14.17 14.42
C LEU A 117 5.35 15.37 15.20
N GLN A 118 5.09 16.49 14.52
CA GLN A 118 4.51 17.65 15.19
C GLN A 118 3.09 17.32 15.65
N SER A 119 2.85 17.39 16.97
CA SER A 119 1.52 17.45 17.55
C SER A 119 1.44 18.73 18.35
N GLU A 120 0.83 19.78 17.78
CA GLU A 120 0.37 20.89 18.59
C GLU A 120 -0.85 20.42 19.39
N GLY A 121 -0.66 20.17 20.69
CA GLY A 121 -1.75 20.19 21.66
C GLY A 121 -2.38 18.87 22.12
N ALA A 122 -1.86 17.69 21.79
CA ALA A 122 -2.41 16.44 22.34
C ALA A 122 -1.33 15.50 22.88
N ALA A 123 -0.99 15.64 24.16
CA ALA A 123 0.02 14.84 24.87
C ALA A 123 -0.29 13.33 25.00
N HIS A 124 -1.37 12.81 24.39
CA HIS A 124 -1.89 11.47 24.69
C HIS A 124 -2.29 10.60 23.48
N PHE A 125 -2.18 11.10 22.24
CA PHE A 125 -2.47 10.27 21.06
C PHE A 125 -1.20 10.05 20.23
N ARG A 126 -0.80 8.78 20.12
CA ARG A 126 0.35 8.37 19.33
C ARG A 126 0.01 8.51 17.85
N ILE A 127 0.80 9.31 17.13
CA ILE A 127 0.78 9.31 15.66
C ILE A 127 1.63 8.13 15.22
N ALA A 128 1.06 7.23 14.41
CA ALA A 128 1.76 6.04 13.92
C ALA A 128 1.61 5.91 12.42
N VAL A 129 2.52 5.17 11.77
CA VAL A 129 2.38 4.89 10.33
C VAL A 129 1.29 3.86 10.14
N SER A 130 0.32 4.16 9.28
CA SER A 130 -0.77 3.24 8.97
C SER A 130 -0.26 2.03 8.20
N THR A 131 -0.79 0.86 8.53
CA THR A 131 -0.55 -0.40 7.80
C THR A 131 -1.73 -0.78 6.90
N ILE A 132 -2.80 0.00 6.91
CA ILE A 132 -4.04 -0.29 6.15
C ILE A 132 -3.83 -0.06 4.66
N LYS A 133 -3.09 0.99 4.29
CA LYS A 133 -2.79 1.32 2.90
C LYS A 133 -1.28 1.27 2.65
N PRO A 134 -0.83 0.64 1.55
CA PRO A 134 0.58 0.61 1.21
C PRO A 134 1.09 2.01 0.88
N ALA A 135 2.41 2.16 0.88
CA ALA A 135 3.06 3.38 0.43
C ALA A 135 2.74 3.64 -1.04
N VAL A 136 2.67 4.91 -1.43
CA VAL A 136 2.57 5.32 -2.84
C VAL A 136 3.88 6.02 -3.25
N LEU A 137 4.45 5.62 -4.40
CA LEU A 137 5.67 6.21 -4.96
C LEU A 137 5.31 7.29 -5.99
N VAL A 138 5.68 8.54 -5.74
CA VAL A 138 5.49 9.65 -6.69
C VAL A 138 6.71 10.55 -6.71
N GLY A 139 7.26 10.80 -7.90
CA GLY A 139 8.31 11.81 -8.11
C GLY A 139 9.59 11.58 -7.29
N GLY A 140 9.95 10.32 -7.01
CA GLY A 140 11.14 9.98 -6.22
C GLY A 140 10.91 10.00 -4.70
N SER A 141 9.67 10.19 -4.25
CA SER A 141 9.30 10.17 -2.83
C SER A 141 8.26 9.09 -2.54
N LEU A 142 8.37 8.47 -1.37
CA LEU A 142 7.38 7.53 -0.86
C LEU A 142 6.47 8.22 0.14
N TYR A 143 5.18 7.94 0.06
CA TYR A 143 4.16 8.55 0.89
C TYR A 143 3.38 7.49 1.66
N TRP A 144 3.29 7.65 2.98
CA TRP A 144 2.45 6.82 3.85
C TRP A 144 1.40 7.66 4.56
N LEU A 145 0.27 7.03 4.86
CA LEU A 145 -0.71 7.62 5.75
C LEU A 145 -0.24 7.50 7.21
N LEU A 146 -0.51 8.55 7.99
CA LEU A 146 -0.36 8.54 9.44
C LEU A 146 -1.72 8.36 10.12
N ASP A 147 -1.80 7.38 11.01
CA ASP A 147 -2.94 7.16 11.90
C ASP A 147 -2.79 8.06 13.14
N GLY A 148 -3.89 8.70 13.56
CA GLY A 148 -3.91 9.59 14.72
C GLY A 148 -4.98 10.68 14.63
N SER A 149 -5.18 11.43 15.71
CA SER A 149 -6.28 12.39 15.88
C SER A 149 -6.30 13.57 14.90
N SER A 150 -5.16 13.94 14.32
CA SER A 150 -5.07 14.98 13.29
C SER A 150 -4.91 14.43 11.87
N GLY A 151 -4.68 13.11 11.74
CA GLY A 151 -4.15 12.49 10.52
C GLY A 151 -2.85 13.15 10.04
N GLY A 152 -2.38 12.71 8.87
CA GLY A 152 -1.19 13.28 8.23
C GLY A 152 -0.65 12.34 7.16
N ILE A 153 0.26 12.85 6.34
CA ILE A 153 0.98 12.04 5.36
C ILE A 153 2.46 12.14 5.68
N LEU A 154 3.13 11.00 5.83
CA LEU A 154 4.56 10.93 5.96
C LEU A 154 5.18 10.85 4.57
N GLU A 155 5.97 11.85 4.21
CA GLU A 155 6.79 11.88 3.01
C GLU A 155 8.21 11.43 3.36
N PHE A 156 8.73 10.49 2.56
CA PHE A 156 10.13 10.14 2.53
C PHE A 156 10.72 10.50 1.17
N ASP A 157 11.52 11.56 1.15
CA ASP A 157 12.31 11.98 0.00
C ASP A 157 13.55 11.08 -0.08
N MET A 158 13.58 10.22 -1.11
CA MET A 158 14.63 9.22 -1.25
C MET A 158 15.95 9.84 -1.73
N ASP A 159 15.90 10.88 -2.54
CA ASP A 159 17.10 11.54 -3.05
C ASP A 159 17.83 12.30 -1.94
N ARG A 160 17.07 13.00 -1.10
CA ARG A 160 17.60 13.79 0.03
C ARG A 160 17.72 12.99 1.32
N GLN A 161 17.18 11.76 1.35
CA GLN A 161 17.11 10.91 2.53
C GLN A 161 16.48 11.67 3.72
N ARG A 162 15.31 12.28 3.49
CA ARG A 162 14.63 13.14 4.47
C ARG A 162 13.18 12.73 4.69
N LEU A 163 12.76 12.77 5.95
CA LEU A 163 11.36 12.63 6.33
C LEU A 163 10.71 14.00 6.55
N ALA A 164 9.46 14.13 6.10
CA ALA A 164 8.62 15.29 6.36
C ALA A 164 7.18 14.85 6.62
N VAL A 165 6.47 15.60 7.45
CA VAL A 165 5.03 15.39 7.68
C VAL A 165 4.27 16.44 6.88
N ILE A 166 3.40 15.97 6.00
CA ILE A 166 2.49 16.79 5.21
C ILE A 166 1.13 16.79 5.93
N PRO A 167 0.61 17.96 6.32
CA PRO A 167 -0.73 18.04 6.90
C PRO A 167 -1.79 17.71 5.84
N MET A 168 -2.90 17.13 6.27
CA MET A 168 -4.01 16.82 5.37
C MET A 168 -4.71 18.10 4.89
N PRO A 169 -5.30 18.12 3.68
CA PRO A 169 -6.02 19.29 3.18
C PRO A 169 -7.35 19.56 3.91
N VAL A 170 -7.83 18.62 4.74
CA VAL A 170 -9.14 18.69 5.41
C VAL A 170 -8.97 18.43 6.92
N ASN A 171 -9.62 19.25 7.75
CA ASN A 171 -9.41 19.28 9.21
C ASN A 171 -10.22 18.24 10.02
N ASP A 172 -11.14 17.48 9.41
CA ASP A 172 -11.86 16.39 10.09
C ASP A 172 -11.96 15.18 9.16
N LEU A 173 -11.09 14.19 9.35
CA LEU A 173 -10.99 13.01 8.47
C LEU A 173 -11.93 11.87 8.89
N ARG A 174 -12.63 12.00 10.04
CA ARG A 174 -13.38 10.89 10.65
C ARG A 174 -14.56 10.39 9.80
N PHE A 175 -15.00 11.20 8.84
CA PHE A 175 -16.14 10.91 7.98
C PHE A 175 -15.76 10.75 6.50
N PHE A 176 -14.48 10.87 6.17
CA PHE A 176 -14.02 10.82 4.78
C PHE A 176 -13.21 9.56 4.53
N GLN A 177 -13.42 8.99 3.36
CA GLN A 177 -12.45 8.06 2.81
C GLN A 177 -11.48 8.80 1.93
N PHE A 178 -10.23 8.36 1.90
CA PHE A 178 -9.25 8.97 1.05
C PHE A 178 -8.22 7.96 0.56
N SER A 179 -7.56 8.29 -0.53
CA SER A 179 -6.43 7.53 -1.07
C SER A 179 -5.38 8.47 -1.58
N MET A 180 -4.11 8.17 -1.29
CA MET A 180 -3.00 8.80 -1.97
C MET A 180 -3.02 8.38 -3.43
N ILE A 181 -2.80 9.33 -4.33
CA ILE A 181 -2.87 9.13 -5.77
C ILE A 181 -1.75 9.90 -6.47
N ARG A 182 -1.53 9.57 -7.74
CA ARG A 182 -0.76 10.42 -8.66
C ARG A 182 -1.69 11.45 -9.28
N ALA A 183 -1.45 12.72 -9.01
CA ALA A 183 -2.24 13.81 -9.56
C ALA A 183 -1.86 14.11 -11.01
N ASP A 184 -2.76 14.78 -11.73
CA ASP A 184 -2.53 15.28 -13.08
C ASP A 184 -1.23 16.11 -13.15
N GLY A 185 -0.39 15.80 -14.12
CA GLY A 185 0.96 16.36 -14.24
C GLY A 185 2.04 15.60 -13.45
N GLY A 186 1.70 14.44 -12.88
CA GLY A 186 2.65 13.51 -12.27
C GLY A 186 3.10 13.86 -10.85
N GLY A 187 2.48 14.86 -10.23
CA GLY A 187 2.76 15.24 -8.84
C GLY A 187 1.98 14.42 -7.82
N PHE A 188 2.32 14.57 -6.54
CA PHE A 188 1.60 13.90 -5.45
C PHE A 188 0.20 14.48 -5.26
N GLY A 189 -0.78 13.60 -5.02
CA GLY A 189 -2.18 13.96 -4.86
C GLY A 189 -2.91 13.14 -3.81
N LEU A 190 -4.10 13.61 -3.48
CA LEU A 190 -5.03 12.96 -2.57
C LEU A 190 -6.42 12.95 -3.19
N LEU A 191 -7.01 11.77 -3.27
CA LEU A 191 -8.43 11.58 -3.54
C LEU A 191 -9.17 11.58 -2.20
N VAL A 192 -10.16 12.45 -2.04
CA VAL A 192 -11.03 12.50 -0.86
C VAL A 192 -12.47 12.24 -1.30
N LEU A 193 -13.10 11.22 -0.71
CA LEU A 193 -14.45 10.79 -0.99
C LEU A 193 -15.38 11.19 0.18
N SER A 194 -16.47 11.86 -0.17
CA SER A 194 -17.49 12.37 0.74
C SER A 194 -18.88 12.06 0.18
N GLY A 195 -19.50 10.97 0.64
CA GLY A 195 -20.73 10.48 0.02
C GLY A 195 -20.47 10.13 -1.44
N SER A 196 -21.23 10.72 -2.37
CA SER A 196 -21.06 10.54 -3.82
C SER A 196 -20.04 11.52 -4.46
N SER A 197 -19.46 12.44 -3.69
CA SER A 197 -18.53 13.43 -4.22
C SER A 197 -17.08 13.01 -4.02
N ALA A 198 -16.30 12.98 -5.11
CA ALA A 198 -14.88 12.71 -5.11
C ALA A 198 -14.09 13.99 -5.44
N GLN A 199 -13.26 14.44 -4.49
CA GLN A 199 -12.41 15.60 -4.61
C GLN A 199 -10.96 15.20 -4.87
N PHE A 200 -10.35 15.78 -5.89
CA PHE A 200 -8.98 15.53 -6.30
C PHE A 200 -8.10 16.70 -5.88
N TRP A 201 -7.30 16.48 -4.85
CA TRP A 201 -6.35 17.44 -4.33
C TRP A 201 -4.96 17.15 -4.90
N LYS A 202 -4.23 18.20 -5.27
CA LYS A 202 -2.85 18.09 -5.72
C LYS A 202 -1.94 18.93 -4.84
N ARG A 203 -0.77 18.39 -4.57
CA ARG A 203 0.30 19.08 -3.86
C ARG A 203 1.05 19.95 -4.87
N ARG A 204 1.08 21.27 -4.67
CA ARG A 204 1.84 22.19 -5.52
C ARG A 204 2.81 23.02 -4.69
N THR A 205 4.00 23.24 -5.25
CA THR A 205 4.98 24.19 -4.75
C THR A 205 4.77 25.51 -5.47
N ASN A 206 4.57 26.58 -4.71
CA ASN A 206 4.44 27.92 -5.27
C ASN A 206 5.84 28.49 -5.64
N CYS A 207 5.87 29.69 -6.23
CA CYS A 207 7.12 30.35 -6.63
C CYS A 207 8.07 30.63 -5.45
N ASP A 208 7.52 30.74 -4.24
CA ASP A 208 8.28 30.98 -3.00
C ASP A 208 8.87 29.70 -2.41
N GLY A 209 8.69 28.55 -3.08
CA GLY A 209 9.13 27.24 -2.59
C GLY A 209 8.23 26.65 -1.51
N VAL A 210 7.14 27.34 -1.14
CA VAL A 210 6.16 26.86 -0.17
C VAL A 210 5.18 25.94 -0.87
N ALA A 211 5.14 24.71 -0.40
CA ALA A 211 4.18 23.76 -0.89
C ALA A 211 2.81 24.05 -0.21
N SER A 212 1.71 24.17 -0.97
CA SER A 212 0.32 24.07 -0.48
C SER A 212 -0.57 23.04 -1.23
N TRP A 213 -1.66 22.62 -0.59
CA TRP A 213 -2.70 21.80 -1.25
C TRP A 213 -3.59 22.69 -2.11
N VAL A 214 -3.91 22.20 -3.32
CA VAL A 214 -4.83 22.87 -4.25
C VAL A 214 -5.89 21.87 -4.70
N LEU A 215 -7.16 22.22 -4.54
CA LEU A 215 -8.25 21.45 -5.11
C LEU A 215 -8.18 21.55 -6.64
N GLY A 216 -7.96 20.42 -7.30
CA GLY A 216 -7.87 20.34 -8.75
C GLY A 216 -9.24 20.26 -9.41
N ARG A 217 -10.04 19.26 -9.01
CA ARG A 217 -11.39 19.03 -9.53
C ARG A 217 -12.24 18.25 -8.53
N THR A 218 -13.55 18.34 -8.71
CA THR A 218 -14.55 17.56 -7.97
C THR A 218 -15.46 16.88 -8.98
N ILE A 219 -15.73 15.60 -8.78
CA ILE A 219 -16.61 14.81 -9.65
C ILE A 219 -17.63 14.05 -8.80
N GLU A 220 -18.77 13.73 -9.42
CA GLU A 220 -19.78 12.85 -8.85
C GLU A 220 -19.43 11.41 -9.23
N ILE A 221 -18.95 10.65 -8.25
CA ILE A 221 -18.35 9.33 -8.47
C ILE A 221 -19.43 8.28 -8.73
N ASP A 222 -20.62 8.43 -8.16
CA ASP A 222 -21.77 7.55 -8.36
C ASP A 222 -22.19 7.47 -9.84
N LYS A 223 -22.21 8.62 -10.53
CA LYS A 223 -22.50 8.69 -11.97
C LYS A 223 -21.46 7.97 -12.81
N LEU A 224 -20.18 8.05 -12.42
CA LEU A 224 -19.09 7.40 -13.14
C LEU A 224 -19.00 5.90 -12.89
N LEU A 225 -19.36 5.46 -11.68
CA LEU A 225 -19.42 4.05 -11.33
C LEU A 225 -20.71 3.37 -11.83
N HIS A 226 -21.61 4.14 -12.46
CA HIS A 226 -22.95 3.71 -12.88
C HIS A 226 -23.76 3.08 -11.73
N CYS A 227 -23.60 3.60 -10.51
CA CYS A 227 -24.36 3.16 -9.35
C CYS A 227 -25.74 3.83 -9.32
N GLU A 228 -26.79 3.10 -8.94
CA GLU A 228 -28.09 3.73 -8.71
C GLU A 228 -28.04 4.68 -7.49
N PRO A 229 -28.51 5.93 -7.63
CA PRO A 229 -28.39 6.97 -6.60
C PRO A 229 -29.20 6.68 -5.33
N GLU A 230 -30.17 5.77 -5.39
CA GLU A 230 -31.05 5.41 -4.26
C GLU A 230 -30.46 4.31 -3.35
N SER A 231 -29.33 3.73 -3.77
CA SER A 231 -28.70 2.67 -3.01
C SER A 231 -27.79 3.27 -1.93
N ASN A 232 -28.23 3.17 -0.68
CA ASN A 232 -27.62 3.71 0.52
C ASN A 232 -26.25 3.06 0.89
N GLY A 233 -25.54 2.51 -0.09
CA GLY A 233 -24.26 1.83 0.08
C GLY A 233 -23.10 2.81 0.00
N SER A 234 -22.34 2.94 1.09
CA SER A 234 -21.09 3.69 1.10
C SER A 234 -20.11 3.09 0.10
N GLN A 235 -19.72 3.84 -0.93
CA GLN A 235 -18.61 3.48 -1.81
C GLN A 235 -17.33 3.43 -0.98
N LEU A 236 -16.55 2.35 -1.11
CA LEU A 236 -15.30 2.19 -0.36
C LEU A 236 -14.07 2.24 -1.28
N ILE A 237 -13.05 3.04 -0.97
CA ILE A 237 -11.77 2.99 -1.69
C ILE A 237 -10.94 1.82 -1.17
N LEU A 238 -10.76 0.80 -2.00
CA LEU A 238 -10.06 -0.43 -1.64
C LEU A 238 -8.54 -0.33 -1.81
N GLY A 239 -8.09 0.39 -2.82
CA GLY A 239 -6.67 0.49 -3.17
C GLY A 239 -6.41 1.44 -4.34
N PHE A 240 -5.12 1.68 -4.59
CA PHE A 240 -4.63 2.50 -5.70
C PHE A 240 -3.51 1.74 -6.40
N ALA A 241 -3.63 1.63 -7.73
CA ALA A 241 -2.61 1.06 -8.60
C ALA A 241 -1.77 2.19 -9.19
N GLU A 242 -0.57 2.38 -8.64
CA GLU A 242 0.28 3.54 -8.90
C GLU A 242 0.82 3.62 -10.35
N ASP A 243 1.14 2.47 -10.95
CA ASP A 243 1.73 2.41 -12.30
C ASP A 243 0.75 2.84 -13.39
N ASN A 244 -0.53 2.45 -13.23
CA ASN A 244 -1.59 2.75 -14.19
C ASN A 244 -2.46 3.94 -13.79
N ASN A 245 -2.27 4.52 -12.61
CA ASN A 245 -3.09 5.60 -12.06
C ASN A 245 -4.59 5.24 -11.88
N VAL A 246 -4.86 4.00 -11.49
CA VAL A 246 -6.22 3.45 -11.31
C VAL A 246 -6.57 3.37 -9.82
N VAL A 247 -7.79 3.78 -9.45
CA VAL A 247 -8.35 3.57 -8.11
C VAL A 247 -9.37 2.45 -8.14
N LEU A 248 -9.30 1.53 -7.18
CA LEU A 248 -10.28 0.47 -7.01
C LEU A 248 -11.33 0.87 -5.98
N PHE A 249 -12.59 0.85 -6.39
CA PHE A 249 -13.75 1.11 -5.54
C PHE A 249 -14.53 -0.17 -5.27
N TRP A 250 -15.07 -0.28 -4.07
CA TRP A 250 -16.14 -1.21 -3.76
C TRP A 250 -17.49 -0.55 -3.98
N THR A 251 -18.34 -1.20 -4.77
CA THR A 251 -19.74 -0.83 -4.97
C THR A 251 -20.64 -2.00 -4.57
N ILE A 252 -21.95 -1.78 -4.55
CA ILE A 252 -22.94 -2.83 -4.26
C ILE A 252 -22.88 -3.96 -5.30
N ASP A 253 -22.56 -3.62 -6.55
CA ASP A 253 -22.41 -4.57 -7.65
C ASP A 253 -21.06 -5.30 -7.66
N GLY A 254 -20.15 -4.90 -6.75
CA GLY A 254 -18.79 -5.43 -6.64
C GLY A 254 -17.70 -4.40 -6.93
N PRO A 255 -16.45 -4.87 -7.10
CA PRO A 255 -15.30 -4.00 -7.34
C PRO A 255 -15.33 -3.34 -8.73
N VAL A 256 -15.01 -2.05 -8.77
CA VAL A 256 -14.95 -1.22 -9.98
C VAL A 256 -13.63 -0.48 -10.02
N MET A 257 -12.91 -0.59 -11.14
CA MET A 257 -11.72 0.19 -11.41
C MET A 257 -12.13 1.53 -12.03
N LEU A 258 -11.51 2.62 -11.57
CA LEU A 258 -11.65 3.93 -12.17
C LEU A 258 -10.28 4.44 -12.58
N GLN A 259 -10.11 4.68 -13.89
CA GLN A 259 -8.89 5.30 -14.39
C GLN A 259 -8.95 6.81 -14.17
N LEU A 260 -7.99 7.37 -13.43
CA LEU A 260 -8.10 8.75 -12.98
C LEU A 260 -7.93 9.77 -14.12
N GLU A 261 -7.12 9.49 -15.14
CA GLU A 261 -6.88 10.44 -16.22
C GLU A 261 -8.06 10.53 -17.19
N SER A 262 -8.57 9.38 -17.65
CA SER A 262 -9.68 9.30 -18.61
C SER A 262 -11.06 9.34 -17.96
N LEU A 263 -11.15 9.13 -16.63
CA LEU A 263 -12.39 8.95 -15.88
C LEU A 263 -13.27 7.82 -16.40
N GLN A 264 -12.66 6.83 -17.06
CA GLN A 264 -13.34 5.62 -17.51
C GLN A 264 -13.38 4.60 -16.38
N SER A 265 -14.55 3.97 -16.20
CA SER A 265 -14.76 2.93 -15.22
C SER A 265 -14.94 1.56 -15.87
N GLU A 266 -14.43 0.52 -15.22
CA GLU A 266 -14.56 -0.86 -15.64
C GLU A 266 -14.92 -1.75 -14.45
N LYS A 267 -15.94 -2.60 -14.60
CA LYS A 267 -16.33 -3.55 -13.55
C LYS A 267 -15.33 -4.71 -13.54
N VAL A 268 -14.81 -5.05 -12.36
CA VAL A 268 -13.91 -6.18 -12.20
C VAL A 268 -14.74 -7.45 -12.03
N LEU A 269 -14.63 -8.36 -13.00
CA LEU A 269 -15.24 -9.68 -12.94
C LEU A 269 -14.42 -10.56 -11.99
N GLY A 270 -15.03 -11.16 -10.97
CA GLY A 270 -14.42 -12.32 -10.32
C GLY A 270 -14.60 -12.51 -8.82
N THR A 271 -14.89 -11.48 -8.01
CA THR A 271 -15.03 -11.70 -6.55
C THR A 271 -16.03 -10.75 -5.90
N LYS A 272 -16.88 -11.28 -5.01
CA LYS A 272 -17.75 -10.51 -4.09
C LYS A 272 -17.19 -10.45 -2.67
N ILE A 273 -15.86 -10.51 -2.53
CA ILE A 273 -15.17 -10.44 -1.24
C ILE A 273 -14.62 -9.03 -1.05
N MET A 274 -15.04 -8.38 0.05
CA MET A 274 -14.56 -7.06 0.44
C MET A 274 -13.23 -7.23 1.20
N SER A 275 -12.14 -6.75 0.60
CA SER A 275 -10.78 -6.79 1.15
C SER A 275 -9.98 -5.59 0.62
N HIS A 276 -8.84 -5.27 1.25
CA HIS A 276 -7.87 -4.37 0.64
C HIS A 276 -7.19 -5.06 -0.54
N TYR A 277 -6.93 -4.34 -1.62
CA TYR A 277 -6.29 -4.89 -2.82
C TYR A 277 -5.01 -4.10 -3.13
N HIS A 278 -3.95 -4.84 -3.43
CA HIS A 278 -2.68 -4.33 -3.89
C HIS A 278 -2.55 -4.61 -5.39
N SER A 279 -2.10 -3.62 -6.16
CA SER A 279 -1.70 -3.84 -7.54
C SER A 279 -0.40 -4.62 -7.58
N PHE A 280 -0.40 -5.73 -8.31
CA PHE A 280 0.81 -6.47 -8.64
C PHE A 280 1.01 -6.45 -10.15
N GLU A 281 2.13 -5.91 -10.58
CA GLU A 281 2.55 -5.91 -11.98
C GLU A 281 3.86 -6.70 -12.09
N SER A 282 3.89 -7.64 -13.03
CA SER A 282 5.07 -8.46 -13.32
C SER A 282 5.37 -8.50 -14.81
N VAL A 283 6.66 -8.61 -15.13
CA VAL A 283 7.14 -8.80 -16.49
C VAL A 283 7.37 -10.29 -16.72
N TYR A 284 6.56 -10.90 -17.59
CA TYR A 284 6.91 -12.21 -18.13
C TYR A 284 7.98 -12.06 -19.21
N THR A 285 8.83 -13.07 -19.36
CA THR A 285 9.97 -13.15 -20.31
C THR A 285 9.59 -13.05 -21.80
N THR A 286 8.38 -12.61 -22.15
CA THR A 286 7.92 -12.30 -23.50
C THR A 286 7.52 -10.84 -23.73
N GLY A 287 7.78 -9.93 -22.76
CA GLY A 287 7.58 -8.48 -22.95
C GLY A 287 6.11 -8.05 -22.95
N VAL A 288 5.20 -8.87 -22.41
CA VAL A 288 3.80 -8.53 -22.20
C VAL A 288 3.57 -8.23 -20.73
N TRP A 289 3.02 -7.05 -20.43
CA TRP A 289 2.63 -6.65 -19.08
C TRP A 289 1.29 -7.30 -18.73
N ASN A 290 1.25 -8.08 -17.65
CA ASN A 290 0.01 -8.65 -17.10
C ASN A 290 -0.28 -8.01 -15.73
N TYR A 291 -1.53 -7.62 -15.53
CA TYR A 291 -2.02 -7.02 -14.29
C TYR A 291 -2.67 -8.09 -13.40
N THR A 292 -2.38 -8.07 -12.10
CA THR A 292 -3.08 -8.91 -11.13
C THR A 292 -3.37 -8.12 -9.87
N LEU A 293 -4.61 -8.15 -9.42
CA LEU A 293 -4.98 -7.62 -8.10
C LEU A 293 -4.65 -8.69 -7.07
N VAL A 294 -3.97 -8.32 -5.98
CA VAL A 294 -3.70 -9.20 -4.84
C VAL A 294 -4.50 -8.70 -3.64
N ALA A 295 -5.45 -9.49 -3.13
CA ALA A 295 -6.22 -9.13 -1.96
C ALA A 295 -5.43 -9.42 -0.67
N ASP A 296 -5.48 -8.50 0.28
CA ASP A 296 -5.06 -8.75 1.65
C ASP A 296 -6.16 -9.53 2.38
N ALA A 297 -5.81 -10.68 2.94
CA ALA A 297 -6.74 -11.52 3.69
C ALA A 297 -6.68 -11.17 5.18
N GLU A 298 -7.20 -10.01 5.58
CA GLU A 298 -7.57 -9.80 6.98
C GLU A 298 -8.85 -10.62 7.27
N MET A 299 -8.67 -11.82 7.81
CA MET A 299 -9.78 -12.66 8.27
C MET A 299 -10.29 -12.17 9.63
N ASP A 300 -11.48 -11.58 9.65
CA ASP A 300 -12.33 -11.65 10.83
C ASP A 300 -12.82 -13.10 11.01
N PHE A 301 -12.50 -13.66 12.17
CA PHE A 301 -12.78 -15.04 12.53
C PHE A 301 -14.28 -15.30 12.66
N PHE A 302 -14.85 -16.10 11.75
CA PHE A 302 -15.96 -16.98 12.10
C PHE A 302 -15.57 -18.43 11.83
N ALA A 303 -15.40 -19.18 12.92
CA ALA A 303 -15.01 -20.57 12.91
C ALA A 303 -16.11 -21.45 12.31
N VAL A 304 -15.88 -22.01 11.13
CA VAL A 304 -16.37 -23.35 10.75
C VAL A 304 -15.36 -24.02 9.83
N GLY A 305 -14.74 -25.11 10.30
CA GLY A 305 -14.26 -26.20 9.46
C GLY A 305 -13.02 -25.94 8.57
N SER A 306 -11.84 -26.23 9.14
CA SER A 306 -10.70 -26.87 8.46
C SER A 306 -10.51 -26.60 6.95
N SER A 307 -9.91 -25.45 6.58
CA SER A 307 -9.23 -25.22 5.30
C SER A 307 -8.58 -23.82 5.27
N ILE A 308 -7.55 -23.59 6.09
CA ILE A 308 -6.86 -22.29 6.24
C ILE A 308 -5.77 -22.06 5.14
N LEU A 309 -5.67 -22.93 4.13
CA LEU A 309 -4.60 -22.86 3.12
C LEU A 309 -5.00 -22.21 1.78
N TYR A 310 -6.21 -21.64 1.66
CA TYR A 310 -6.70 -21.08 0.38
C TYR A 310 -6.38 -19.59 0.16
N ALA A 311 -5.98 -18.85 1.20
CA ALA A 311 -6.01 -17.38 1.16
C ALA A 311 -4.76 -16.70 0.57
N VAL A 312 -3.65 -17.41 0.39
CA VAL A 312 -2.42 -16.85 -0.22
C VAL A 312 -2.14 -17.42 -1.62
N LEU A 313 -2.72 -18.58 -1.95
CA LEU A 313 -2.51 -19.27 -3.24
C LEU A 313 -3.61 -19.05 -4.28
N ALA A 314 -4.79 -18.52 -3.91
CA ALA A 314 -5.90 -18.37 -4.85
C ALA A 314 -5.91 -17.05 -5.67
N LEU A 315 -5.04 -16.08 -5.39
CA LEU A 315 -4.97 -14.82 -6.16
C LEU A 315 -3.86 -14.77 -7.23
N ALA A 316 -3.01 -15.80 -7.30
CA ALA A 316 -2.13 -16.01 -8.46
C ALA A 316 -2.79 -16.89 -9.55
N LEU A 317 -3.98 -17.45 -9.32
CA LEU A 317 -4.55 -18.53 -10.13
C LEU A 317 -5.74 -18.16 -11.03
N VAL A 318 -6.13 -16.88 -11.12
CA VAL A 318 -7.28 -16.44 -11.94
C VAL A 318 -6.91 -15.55 -13.14
N ILE A 319 -5.66 -15.14 -13.31
CA ILE A 319 -5.22 -14.36 -14.48
C ILE A 319 -4.05 -15.05 -15.21
N SER A 320 -4.23 -16.34 -15.49
CA SER A 320 -3.46 -17.07 -16.50
C SER A 320 -4.34 -17.86 -17.47
N GLN A 321 -5.66 -17.62 -17.50
CA GLN A 321 -6.59 -18.28 -18.42
C GLN A 321 -7.22 -17.39 -19.50
N LEU A 322 -6.69 -16.19 -19.74
CA LEU A 322 -7.08 -15.39 -20.91
C LEU A 322 -5.84 -14.82 -21.61
N ALA A 323 -5.08 -15.72 -22.23
CA ALA A 323 -4.31 -15.46 -23.44
C ALA A 323 -4.56 -16.61 -24.42
#